data_AF-A0A1B9RX65-F1
#
_entry.id   AF-A0A1B9RX65-F1
#
_cell.length_a   1.000
_cell.length_b   1.000
_cell.length_c   1.000
_cell.angle_alpha   90.00
_cell.angle_beta   90.00
_cell.angle_gamma   90.00
#
_symmetry.space_group_name_H-M   'P 1'
#
loop_
_entity.id
_entity.type
_entity.pdbx_description
1 polymer ?
#
loop_
_entity_poly.entity_id
_entity_poly.type
_entity_poly.pdbx_seq_one_letter_code
_entity_poly.pdbx_strand_id
1 'polypeptide(L)'
;MPDSDIPSPTHFEHSFEDQRIVTLRIPLPTAPFSALPPLSLDEAEECIIAAMHSGTTNNLRRAFDTVHEDAGVAFRNVLEAAMRCERVSEDFREALHLDWTERGFRLRAKIQDDDLIIRAFRQVFPPYNGGKLVLYRGERADELEAGRIGLNWSTDREVAMRFARGLCTTYGCDGVLLVATAEPSAIITGPNYHSADHLREMEHVVDPKMLVELSEVERFPPST
;
A
#
# COMPACT_ATOMS: atom_id res chain seq x y z
N MET A 1 7.27 -34.22 -73.69
CA MET A 1 6.99 -32.84 -74.12
C MET A 1 5.48 -32.68 -74.26
N PRO A 2 4.87 -31.61 -73.75
CA PRO A 2 5.45 -30.52 -72.94
C PRO A 2 4.73 -30.38 -71.59
N ASP A 3 5.41 -30.04 -70.50
CA ASP A 3 5.88 -28.70 -70.14
C ASP A 3 4.78 -27.65 -70.25
N SER A 4 4.33 -27.13 -69.10
CA SER A 4 3.64 -25.85 -69.05
C SER A 4 4.46 -24.91 -68.19
N ASP A 5 5.06 -23.98 -68.93
CA ASP A 5 5.97 -22.94 -68.49
C ASP A 5 5.31 -21.92 -67.56
N ILE A 6 6.19 -21.40 -66.71
CA ILE A 6 6.04 -20.20 -65.89
C ILE A 6 5.92 -18.97 -66.79
N PRO A 7 5.01 -18.01 -66.51
CA PRO A 7 5.19 -16.64 -66.89
C PRO A 7 5.80 -15.83 -65.72
N SER A 8 7.02 -15.34 -65.94
CA SER A 8 7.71 -14.34 -65.13
C SER A 8 6.96 -13.01 -65.10
N PRO A 9 6.79 -12.36 -63.94
CA PRO A 9 6.46 -10.95 -63.88
C PRO A 9 7.76 -10.13 -63.88
N THR A 10 7.92 -9.42 -64.99
CA THR A 10 8.75 -8.25 -65.25
C THR A 10 9.03 -7.33 -64.06
N HIS A 11 10.27 -6.84 -64.05
CA HIS A 11 10.79 -5.71 -63.28
C HIS A 11 9.77 -4.58 -63.06
N PHE A 12 9.59 -4.21 -61.79
CA PHE A 12 9.31 -2.84 -61.39
C PHE A 12 10.43 -2.41 -60.45
N GLU A 13 11.42 -1.69 -61.01
CA GLU A 13 12.28 -0.81 -60.24
C GLU A 13 11.41 0.31 -59.66
N HIS A 14 11.25 0.32 -58.34
CA HIS A 14 10.92 1.56 -57.63
C HIS A 14 12.10 1.92 -56.75
N SER A 15 12.78 2.96 -57.20
CA SER A 15 13.74 3.79 -56.48
C SER A 15 13.30 4.00 -55.03
N PHE A 16 14.12 3.53 -54.07
CA PHE A 16 14.03 3.97 -52.69
C PHE A 16 14.70 5.34 -52.57
N GLU A 17 13.93 6.38 -52.85
CA GLU A 17 14.31 7.77 -52.60
C GLU A 17 14.22 8.06 -51.09
N ASP A 18 15.38 8.09 -50.46
CA ASP A 18 15.83 8.96 -49.37
C ASP A 18 14.73 9.73 -48.60
N GLN A 19 14.00 9.02 -47.72
CA GLN A 19 13.22 9.68 -46.68
C GLN A 19 14.16 10.16 -45.57
N ARG A 20 14.59 11.42 -45.70
CA ARG A 20 15.28 12.15 -44.64
C ARG A 20 14.48 12.09 -43.35
N ILE A 21 15.02 11.39 -42.35
CA ILE A 21 14.53 11.44 -40.98
C ILE A 21 14.67 12.90 -40.51
N VAL A 22 13.54 13.61 -40.43
CA VAL A 22 13.48 14.89 -39.74
C VAL A 22 13.49 14.58 -38.25
N THR A 23 14.67 14.63 -37.64
CA THR A 23 14.81 14.55 -36.18
C THR A 23 14.18 15.81 -35.58
N LEU A 24 12.91 15.73 -35.21
CA LEU A 24 12.25 16.68 -34.32
C LEU A 24 12.94 16.61 -32.96
N ARG A 25 13.98 17.43 -32.76
CA ARG A 25 14.49 17.74 -31.43
C ARG A 25 13.43 18.56 -30.71
N ILE A 26 12.52 17.88 -30.01
CA ILE A 26 11.72 18.51 -28.96
C ILE A 26 12.74 18.91 -27.87
N PRO A 27 12.94 20.20 -27.58
CA PRO A 27 13.82 20.58 -26.48
C PRO A 27 13.23 19.99 -25.20
N LEU A 28 14.01 19.18 -24.49
CA LEU A 28 13.69 18.81 -23.13
C LEU A 28 13.55 20.12 -22.33
N PRO A 29 12.45 20.34 -21.60
CA PRO A 29 12.36 21.50 -20.72
C PRO A 29 13.52 21.46 -19.72
N THR A 30 14.43 22.40 -19.83
CA THR A 30 15.60 22.60 -18.93
C THR A 30 15.25 23.46 -17.72
N ALA A 31 13.97 23.50 -17.33
CA ALA A 31 13.61 24.03 -16.02
C ALA A 31 13.96 22.95 -14.98
N PRO A 32 14.71 23.27 -13.90
CA PRO A 32 14.73 22.36 -12.77
C PRO A 32 13.28 22.12 -12.37
N PHE A 33 12.90 20.86 -12.13
CA PHE A 33 11.72 20.57 -11.33
C PHE A 33 11.95 21.32 -10.02
N SER A 34 11.34 22.51 -9.87
CA SER A 34 11.32 23.20 -8.60
C SER A 34 10.54 22.26 -7.70
N ALA A 35 11.23 21.45 -6.91
CA ALA A 35 10.62 20.72 -5.82
C ALA A 35 9.81 21.76 -5.05
N LEU A 36 8.49 21.60 -5.03
CA LEU A 36 7.62 22.48 -4.28
C LEU A 36 8.16 22.58 -2.84
N PRO A 37 8.18 23.76 -2.22
CA PRO A 37 8.74 23.93 -0.89
C PRO A 37 8.06 22.96 0.09
N PRO A 38 8.79 22.36 1.05
CA PRO A 38 8.21 21.43 2.02
C PRO A 38 7.05 22.11 2.74
N LEU A 39 5.95 21.38 2.92
CA LEU A 39 4.83 21.86 3.74
C LEU A 39 5.30 21.94 5.19
N SER A 40 4.87 22.97 5.91
CA SER A 40 4.89 22.92 7.38
C SER A 40 3.95 21.83 7.89
N LEU A 41 4.12 21.42 9.15
CA LEU A 41 3.28 20.38 9.74
C LEU A 41 1.80 20.78 9.77
N ASP A 42 1.50 22.03 10.13
CA ASP A 42 0.15 22.57 10.16
C ASP A 42 -0.48 22.60 8.76
N GLU A 43 0.27 23.05 7.74
CA GLU A 43 -0.20 23.04 6.34
C GLU A 43 -0.45 21.61 5.84
N ALA A 44 0.39 20.65 6.24
CA ALA A 44 0.21 19.25 5.88
C ALA A 44 -1.04 18.65 6.54
N GLU A 45 -1.25 18.90 7.83
CA GLU A 45 -2.45 18.46 8.56
C GLU A 45 -3.72 19.06 7.93
N GLU A 46 -3.75 20.38 7.71
CA GLU A 46 -4.88 21.07 7.07
C GLU A 46 -5.13 20.52 5.66
N CYS A 47 -4.08 20.27 4.88
CA CYS A 47 -4.20 19.70 3.54
C CYS A 47 -4.86 18.31 3.57
N ILE A 48 -4.46 17.46 4.52
CA ILE A 48 -5.01 16.11 4.67
C ILE A 48 -6.48 16.18 5.11
N ILE A 49 -6.80 16.99 6.12
CA ILE A 49 -8.17 17.14 6.62
C ILE A 49 -9.08 17.75 5.54
N ALA A 50 -8.61 18.74 4.80
CA ALA A 50 -9.37 19.30 3.68
C ALA A 50 -9.67 18.25 2.60
N ALA A 51 -8.68 17.40 2.27
CA ALA A 51 -8.85 16.33 1.30
C ALA A 51 -9.89 15.28 1.73
N MET A 52 -10.08 15.03 3.04
CA MET A 52 -11.14 14.15 3.54
C MET A 52 -12.52 14.59 3.05
N HIS A 53 -12.75 15.91 2.95
CA HIS A 53 -14.04 16.48 2.57
C HIS A 53 -14.19 16.76 1.08
N SER A 54 -13.18 17.37 0.46
CA SER A 54 -13.30 17.92 -0.91
C SER A 54 -12.80 16.99 -2.02
N GLY A 55 -12.08 15.92 -1.67
CA GLY A 55 -11.61 14.91 -2.63
C GLY A 55 -10.61 15.41 -3.65
N THR A 56 -9.88 16.52 -3.43
CA THR A 56 -8.81 16.95 -4.34
C THR A 56 -7.71 17.70 -3.62
N THR A 57 -6.49 17.13 -3.58
CA THR A 57 -5.27 17.92 -3.39
C THR A 57 -4.10 17.30 -4.15
N ASN A 58 -3.46 18.07 -5.06
CA ASN A 58 -2.19 17.70 -5.71
C ASN A 58 -1.01 17.55 -4.72
N ASN A 59 -1.27 17.70 -3.42
CA ASN A 59 -0.29 17.69 -2.35
C ASN A 59 -0.50 16.55 -1.34
N LEU A 60 -1.51 15.69 -1.48
CA LEU A 60 -1.87 14.73 -0.43
C LEU A 60 -0.71 13.79 -0.07
N ARG A 61 0.01 13.26 -1.08
CA ARG A 61 1.19 12.44 -0.85
C ARG A 61 2.28 13.18 -0.08
N ARG A 62 2.56 14.42 -0.47
CA ARG A 62 3.57 15.27 0.18
C ARG A 62 3.17 15.61 1.61
N ALA A 63 1.89 15.86 1.85
CA ALA A 63 1.35 16.12 3.17
C ALA A 63 1.49 14.87 4.07
N PHE A 64 1.18 13.68 3.54
CA PHE A 64 1.49 12.43 4.24
C PHE A 64 2.98 12.31 4.54
N ASP A 65 3.87 12.56 3.59
CA ASP A 65 5.32 12.52 3.83
C ASP A 65 5.73 13.46 4.98
N THR A 66 5.21 14.69 5.02
CA THR A 66 5.48 15.66 6.10
C THR A 66 4.96 15.19 7.46
N VAL A 67 3.71 14.72 7.58
CA VAL A 67 3.18 14.26 8.87
C VAL A 67 3.88 13.00 9.37
N HIS A 68 4.54 12.24 8.49
CA HIS A 68 5.36 11.10 8.90
C HIS A 68 6.66 11.49 9.56
N GLU A 69 7.15 12.72 9.43
CA GLU A 69 8.40 13.15 10.05
C GLU A 69 8.24 13.43 11.55
N ASP A 70 7.01 13.65 12.02
CA ASP A 70 6.73 13.98 13.41
C ASP A 70 6.66 12.74 14.34
N ALA A 71 6.36 12.95 15.62
CA ALA A 71 6.22 11.88 16.62
C ALA A 71 4.87 11.12 16.56
N GLY A 72 4.13 11.21 15.45
CA GLY A 72 2.77 10.68 15.26
C GLY A 72 1.65 11.62 15.70
N VAL A 73 1.94 12.89 16.00
CA VAL A 73 0.96 13.84 16.56
C VAL A 73 -0.01 14.32 15.49
N ALA A 74 0.50 14.83 14.37
CA ALA A 74 -0.31 15.28 13.26
C ALA A 74 -1.12 14.14 12.66
N PHE A 75 -0.54 12.94 12.55
CA PHE A 75 -1.29 11.79 12.06
C PHE A 75 -2.40 11.36 13.04
N ARG A 76 -2.18 11.45 14.35
CA ARG A 76 -3.24 11.26 15.35
C ARG A 76 -4.38 12.26 15.16
N ASN A 77 -4.07 13.54 14.93
CA ASN A 77 -5.09 14.56 14.65
C ASN A 77 -5.90 14.23 13.38
N VAL A 78 -5.22 13.76 12.32
CA VAL A 78 -5.86 13.28 11.09
C VAL A 78 -6.81 12.12 11.38
N LEU A 79 -6.41 11.11 12.17
CA LEU A 79 -7.29 10.00 12.54
C LEU A 79 -8.50 10.46 13.38
N GLU A 80 -8.29 11.41 14.29
CA GLU A 80 -9.38 11.99 15.07
C GLU A 80 -10.36 12.81 14.23
N ALA A 81 -9.86 13.57 13.26
CA ALA A 81 -10.68 14.31 12.31
C ALA A 81 -11.50 13.34 11.45
N ALA A 82 -10.89 12.25 10.97
CA ALA A 82 -11.56 11.22 10.19
C ALA A 82 -12.75 10.60 10.94
N MET A 83 -12.61 10.35 12.25
CA MET A 83 -13.71 9.84 13.09
C MET A 83 -14.90 10.80 13.21
N ARG A 84 -14.70 12.10 12.96
CA ARG A 84 -15.75 13.13 13.01
C ARG A 84 -16.36 13.43 11.64
N CYS A 85 -15.82 12.84 10.58
CA CYS A 85 -16.30 13.04 9.21
C CYS A 85 -17.47 12.09 8.91
N GLU A 86 -18.64 12.65 8.59
CA GLU A 86 -19.81 11.87 8.17
C GLU A 86 -19.57 11.14 6.84
N ARG A 87 -18.80 11.76 5.95
CA ARG A 87 -18.45 11.21 4.65
C ARG A 87 -17.01 11.56 4.32
N VAL A 88 -16.28 10.56 3.86
CA VAL A 88 -14.88 10.67 3.48
C VAL A 88 -14.77 10.48 1.97
N SER A 89 -13.99 11.33 1.32
CA SER A 89 -13.75 11.28 -0.13
C SER A 89 -13.01 10.00 -0.53
N GLU A 90 -13.22 9.55 -1.77
CA GLU A 90 -12.52 8.37 -2.31
C GLU A 90 -11.01 8.60 -2.39
N ASP A 91 -10.59 9.75 -2.93
CA ASP A 91 -9.19 10.14 -3.06
C ASP A 91 -8.44 10.09 -1.70
N PHE A 92 -9.06 10.56 -0.62
CA PHE A 92 -8.47 10.45 0.70
C PHE A 92 -8.38 9.00 1.14
N ARG A 93 -9.43 8.21 0.93
CA ARG A 93 -9.45 6.79 1.30
C ARG A 93 -8.35 6.02 0.59
N GLU A 94 -8.21 6.19 -0.72
CA GLU A 94 -7.16 5.55 -1.52
C GLU A 94 -5.77 5.97 -1.05
N ALA A 95 -5.57 7.26 -0.78
CA ALA A 95 -4.28 7.78 -0.30
C ALA A 95 -3.93 7.24 1.10
N LEU A 96 -4.89 7.22 2.03
CA LEU A 96 -4.67 6.65 3.37
C LEU A 96 -4.39 5.15 3.29
N HIS A 97 -5.09 4.41 2.42
CA HIS A 97 -4.85 2.97 2.27
C HIS A 97 -3.45 2.69 1.72
N LEU A 98 -3.05 3.42 0.67
CA LEU A 98 -1.71 3.30 0.10
C LEU A 98 -0.63 3.62 1.14
N ASP A 99 -0.83 4.72 1.87
CA ASP A 99 0.07 5.17 2.93
C ASP A 99 0.21 4.13 4.06
N TRP A 100 -0.92 3.55 4.49
CA TRP A 100 -0.94 2.48 5.48
C TRP A 100 -0.21 1.22 5.00
N THR A 101 -0.43 0.79 3.75
CA THR A 101 0.26 -0.37 3.18
C THR A 101 1.78 -0.15 3.13
N GLU A 102 2.24 1.04 2.75
CA GLU A 102 3.69 1.31 2.64
C GLU A 102 4.37 1.58 3.99
N ARG A 103 3.65 2.18 4.96
CA ARG A 103 4.25 2.81 6.15
C ARG A 103 3.55 2.49 7.47
N GLY A 104 2.51 1.67 7.46
CA GLY A 104 1.67 1.37 8.62
C GLY A 104 2.44 0.89 9.84
N PHE A 105 3.49 0.08 9.66
CA PHE A 105 4.38 -0.34 10.76
C PHE A 105 5.02 0.86 11.49
N ARG A 106 5.51 1.86 10.75
CA ARG A 106 6.15 3.06 11.32
C ARG A 106 5.13 3.96 11.99
N LEU A 107 3.97 4.15 11.36
CA LEU A 107 2.87 4.93 11.92
C LEU A 107 2.38 4.33 13.24
N ARG A 108 2.14 3.02 13.26
CA ARG A 108 1.73 2.29 14.47
C ARG A 108 2.74 2.46 15.60
N ALA A 109 4.04 2.35 15.30
CA ALA A 109 5.11 2.52 16.30
C ALA A 109 5.14 3.93 16.92
N LYS A 110 4.76 4.97 16.15
CA LYS A 110 4.68 6.35 16.63
C LYS A 110 3.39 6.64 17.39
N ILE A 111 2.25 6.17 16.88
CA ILE A 111 0.93 6.46 17.44
C ILE A 111 0.68 5.67 18.73
N GLN A 112 1.13 4.41 18.79
CA GLN A 112 1.01 3.51 19.95
C GLN A 112 -0.42 3.36 20.51
N ASP A 113 -1.43 3.44 19.63
CA ASP A 113 -2.85 3.39 19.99
C ASP A 113 -3.64 2.70 18.87
N ASP A 114 -3.63 1.36 18.91
CA ASP A 114 -4.32 0.54 17.90
C ASP A 114 -5.84 0.78 17.93
N ASP A 115 -6.42 1.11 19.08
CA ASP A 115 -7.86 1.36 19.21
C ASP A 115 -8.29 2.66 18.49
N LEU A 116 -7.43 3.68 18.47
CA LEU A 116 -7.65 4.86 17.63
C LEU A 116 -7.58 4.49 16.14
N ILE A 117 -6.53 3.76 15.72
CA ILE A 117 -6.33 3.37 14.32
C ILE A 117 -7.52 2.56 13.83
N ILE A 118 -7.92 1.52 14.56
CA ILE A 118 -9.04 0.64 14.20
C ILE A 118 -10.34 1.42 14.07
N ARG A 119 -10.67 2.29 15.03
CA ARG A 119 -11.91 3.09 14.98
C ARG A 119 -11.91 4.06 13.81
N ALA A 120 -10.80 4.76 13.57
CA ALA A 120 -10.67 5.69 12.45
C ALA A 120 -10.76 4.94 11.11
N PHE A 121 -10.11 3.80 10.97
CA PHE A 121 -10.13 3.02 9.73
C PHE A 121 -11.52 2.45 9.43
N ARG A 122 -12.26 1.99 10.45
CA ARG A 122 -13.67 1.57 10.28
C ARG A 122 -14.58 2.73 9.85
N GLN A 123 -14.24 3.98 10.17
CA GLN A 123 -14.98 5.16 9.70
C GLN A 123 -14.62 5.52 8.26
N VAL A 124 -13.34 5.38 7.87
CA VAL A 124 -12.83 5.80 6.57
C VAL A 124 -13.12 4.78 5.46
N PHE A 125 -12.88 3.50 5.73
CA PHE A 125 -12.98 2.44 4.73
C PHE A 125 -14.41 1.88 4.64
N PRO A 126 -14.88 1.50 3.43
CA PRO A 126 -16.12 0.76 3.32
C PRO A 126 -15.96 -0.58 4.06
N PRO A 127 -17.00 -1.05 4.78
CA PRO A 127 -16.94 -2.34 5.44
C PRO A 127 -16.61 -3.46 4.46
N TYR A 128 -15.76 -4.38 4.89
CA TYR A 128 -15.47 -5.59 4.13
C TYR A 128 -16.76 -6.37 3.86
N ASN A 129 -16.99 -6.70 2.59
CA ASN A 129 -18.21 -7.35 2.11
C ASN A 129 -18.00 -8.80 1.64
N GLY A 130 -16.78 -9.32 1.78
CA GLY A 130 -16.47 -10.71 1.46
C GLY A 130 -16.85 -11.69 2.57
N GLY A 131 -16.49 -12.96 2.36
CA GLY A 131 -16.73 -14.03 3.33
C GLY A 131 -15.67 -14.11 4.42
N LYS A 132 -15.86 -15.04 5.36
CA LYS A 132 -14.85 -15.42 6.34
C LYS A 132 -13.54 -15.86 5.65
N LEU A 133 -12.41 -15.45 6.20
CA LEU A 133 -11.08 -15.77 5.68
C LEU A 133 -10.22 -16.49 6.72
N VAL A 134 -9.31 -17.33 6.24
CA VAL A 134 -8.12 -17.74 6.98
C VAL A 134 -6.98 -16.83 6.55
N LEU A 135 -6.32 -16.21 7.52
CA LEU A 135 -5.30 -15.21 7.30
C LEU A 135 -4.00 -15.58 8.00
N TYR A 136 -2.89 -15.11 7.44
CA TYR A 136 -1.54 -15.33 7.92
C TYR A 136 -0.84 -14.00 8.19
N ARG A 137 0.05 -13.97 9.19
CA ARG A 137 0.87 -12.80 9.50
C ARG A 137 2.26 -13.21 9.96
N GLY A 138 3.27 -12.57 9.40
CA GLY A 138 4.58 -12.52 10.03
C GLY A 138 4.59 -11.48 11.13
N GLU A 139 4.96 -11.88 12.33
CA GLU A 139 4.99 -11.01 13.51
C GLU A 139 6.31 -11.16 14.25
N ARG A 140 6.70 -10.14 15.01
CA ARG A 140 7.79 -10.27 15.97
C ARG A 140 7.32 -11.00 17.23
N ALA A 141 8.10 -11.95 17.71
CA ALA A 141 7.75 -12.73 18.90
C ALA A 141 7.51 -11.86 20.13
N ASP A 142 8.30 -10.80 20.33
CA ASP A 142 8.17 -9.89 21.47
C ASP A 142 6.89 -9.04 21.43
N GLU A 143 6.42 -8.66 20.23
CA GLU A 143 5.12 -8.01 20.03
C GLU A 143 3.97 -8.98 20.31
N LEU A 144 4.08 -10.24 19.85
CA LEU A 144 3.10 -11.29 20.15
C LEU A 144 3.00 -11.54 21.66
N GLU A 145 4.13 -11.74 22.33
CA GLU A 145 4.21 -12.00 23.78
C GLU A 145 3.66 -10.83 24.61
N ALA A 146 3.80 -9.60 24.11
CA ALA A 146 3.22 -8.42 24.72
C ALA A 146 1.75 -8.16 24.33
N GLY A 147 1.13 -9.04 23.55
CA GLY A 147 -0.26 -8.91 23.09
C GLY A 147 -0.49 -7.78 22.08
N ARG A 148 0.56 -7.30 21.41
CA ARG A 148 0.53 -6.19 20.44
C ARG A 148 0.62 -6.69 19.00
N ILE A 149 -0.24 -7.64 18.66
CA ILE A 149 -0.35 -8.19 17.31
C ILE A 149 -0.75 -7.08 16.32
N GLY A 150 -0.04 -6.94 15.20
CA GLY A 150 -0.35 -5.92 14.21
C GLY A 150 -1.56 -6.23 13.33
N LEU A 151 -2.00 -5.20 12.61
CA LEU A 151 -3.28 -5.16 11.90
C LEU A 151 -3.21 -5.69 10.46
N ASN A 152 -2.02 -5.78 9.86
CA ASN A 152 -1.84 -6.20 8.46
C ASN A 152 -1.72 -7.73 8.38
N TRP A 153 -2.61 -8.38 7.65
CA TRP A 153 -2.68 -9.83 7.49
C TRP A 153 -2.84 -10.20 6.02
N SER A 154 -2.36 -11.37 5.60
CA SER A 154 -2.43 -11.80 4.21
C SER A 154 -3.20 -13.12 4.07
N THR A 155 -3.92 -13.29 2.97
CA THR A 155 -4.44 -14.62 2.58
C THR A 155 -3.33 -15.53 2.03
N ASP A 156 -2.16 -14.98 1.71
CA ASP A 156 -1.01 -15.73 1.19
C ASP A 156 -0.02 -16.06 2.34
N ARG A 157 0.07 -17.35 2.68
CA ARG A 157 1.00 -17.86 3.70
C ARG A 157 2.44 -17.52 3.36
N GLU A 158 2.85 -17.60 2.10
CA GLU A 158 4.23 -17.38 1.69
C GLU A 158 4.63 -15.91 1.86
N VAL A 159 3.72 -14.97 1.61
CA VAL A 159 3.93 -13.55 1.91
C VAL A 159 4.16 -13.37 3.41
N ALA A 160 3.24 -13.84 4.25
CA ALA A 160 3.37 -13.74 5.70
C ALA A 160 4.66 -14.37 6.24
N MET A 161 5.05 -15.53 5.70
CA MET A 161 6.27 -16.23 6.09
C MET A 161 7.54 -15.44 5.71
N ARG A 162 7.55 -14.72 4.58
CA ARG A 162 8.68 -13.84 4.20
C ARG A 162 8.91 -12.74 5.21
N PHE A 163 7.85 -12.14 5.74
CA PHE A 163 7.96 -11.17 6.83
C PHE A 163 8.43 -11.84 8.12
N ALA A 164 7.84 -12.98 8.48
CA ALA A 164 8.19 -13.73 9.69
C ALA A 164 9.67 -14.09 9.76
N ARG A 165 10.25 -14.63 8.68
CA ARG A 165 11.68 -15.04 8.64
C ARG A 165 12.65 -13.94 8.18
N GLY A 166 12.13 -12.78 7.82
CA GLY A 166 12.86 -11.70 7.17
C GLY A 166 12.82 -10.44 8.03
N LEU A 167 11.93 -9.51 7.70
CA LEU A 167 11.85 -8.22 8.41
C LEU A 167 11.67 -8.38 9.92
N CYS A 168 10.88 -9.35 10.40
CA CYS A 168 10.64 -9.53 11.83
C CYS A 168 11.90 -9.97 12.59
N THR A 169 12.79 -10.77 11.97
CA THR A 169 14.00 -11.29 12.62
C THR A 169 15.14 -10.27 12.66
N THR A 170 15.06 -9.13 11.96
CA THR A 170 16.09 -8.09 11.98
C THR A 170 16.09 -7.22 13.24
N TYR A 171 15.10 -7.40 14.12
CA TYR A 171 14.94 -6.62 15.35
C TYR A 171 15.61 -7.26 16.58
N GLY A 172 16.44 -8.29 16.39
CA GLY A 172 17.12 -9.00 17.48
C GLY A 172 16.20 -9.91 18.30
N CYS A 173 15.00 -10.18 17.80
CA CYS A 173 14.03 -11.12 18.36
C CYS A 173 13.65 -12.19 17.32
N ASP A 174 13.02 -13.26 17.79
CA ASP A 174 12.43 -14.24 16.89
C ASP A 174 11.33 -13.59 16.05
N GLY A 175 11.16 -14.09 14.83
CA GLY A 175 9.96 -13.87 14.05
C GLY A 175 9.05 -15.09 14.13
N VAL A 176 7.74 -14.87 14.06
CA VAL A 176 6.73 -15.93 14.15
C VAL A 176 5.76 -15.82 13.00
N LEU A 177 5.35 -16.97 12.46
CA LEU A 177 4.26 -17.07 11.50
C LEU A 177 2.98 -17.41 12.27
N LEU A 178 2.02 -16.49 12.22
CA LEU A 178 0.70 -16.66 12.80
C LEU A 178 -0.32 -17.06 11.74
N VAL A 179 -1.32 -17.82 12.16
CA VAL A 179 -2.55 -18.06 11.40
C VAL A 179 -3.75 -17.78 12.30
N ALA A 180 -4.81 -17.22 11.72
CA ALA A 180 -6.08 -17.02 12.40
C ALA A 180 -7.25 -17.05 11.43
N THR A 181 -8.45 -17.28 11.97
CA THR A 181 -9.71 -17.15 11.26
C THR A 181 -10.29 -15.75 11.53
N ALA A 182 -10.61 -15.03 10.46
CA ALA A 182 -11.22 -13.71 10.50
C ALA A 182 -12.65 -13.76 9.95
N GLU A 183 -13.63 -13.56 10.83
CA GLU A 183 -15.02 -13.28 10.40
C GLU A 183 -15.08 -11.91 9.70
N PRO A 184 -16.05 -11.67 8.81
CA PRO A 184 -16.15 -10.39 8.09
C PRO A 184 -16.12 -9.15 9.00
N SER A 185 -16.67 -9.23 10.22
CA SER A 185 -16.66 -8.14 11.20
C SER A 185 -15.29 -7.81 11.79
N ALA A 186 -14.33 -8.74 11.71
CA ALA A 186 -12.94 -8.55 12.12
C ALA A 186 -12.10 -7.89 11.02
N ILE A 187 -12.52 -7.98 9.76
CA ILE A 187 -11.81 -7.40 8.61
C ILE A 187 -12.30 -5.96 8.42
N ILE A 188 -11.38 -5.01 8.53
CA ILE A 188 -11.68 -3.58 8.37
C ILE A 188 -11.75 -3.24 6.88
N THR A 189 -10.75 -3.67 6.10
CA THR A 189 -10.73 -3.55 4.64
C THR A 189 -9.94 -4.69 4.01
N GLY A 190 -10.33 -5.07 2.79
CA GLY A 190 -9.54 -5.97 1.94
C GLY A 190 -8.40 -5.23 1.23
N PRO A 191 -7.65 -5.91 0.33
CA PRO A 191 -6.49 -5.34 -0.34
C PRO A 191 -6.86 -4.16 -1.24
N ASN A 192 -6.04 -3.10 -1.22
CA ASN A 192 -6.05 -2.10 -2.28
C ASN A 192 -5.33 -2.61 -3.54
N TYR A 193 -5.45 -1.85 -4.63
CA TYR A 193 -4.77 -2.11 -5.90
C TYR A 193 -3.25 -2.24 -5.73
N HIS A 194 -2.63 -1.43 -4.88
CA HIS A 194 -1.18 -1.47 -4.68
C HIS A 194 -0.73 -2.79 -4.02
N SER A 195 -1.43 -3.25 -2.99
CA SER A 195 -1.13 -4.51 -2.31
C SER A 195 -1.45 -5.71 -3.20
N ALA A 196 -2.57 -5.71 -3.91
CA ALA A 196 -2.97 -6.84 -4.75
C ALA A 196 -2.12 -6.97 -6.02
N ASP A 197 -1.94 -5.88 -6.77
CA ASP A 197 -1.44 -5.95 -8.14
C ASP A 197 0.05 -5.57 -8.24
N HIS A 198 0.53 -4.66 -7.39
CA HIS A 198 1.94 -4.25 -7.40
C HIS A 198 2.81 -5.08 -6.45
N LEU A 199 2.44 -5.17 -5.17
CA LEU A 199 3.23 -5.90 -4.17
C LEU A 199 2.89 -7.40 -4.14
N ARG A 200 1.68 -7.76 -4.57
CA ARG A 200 1.11 -9.12 -4.48
C ARG A 200 1.12 -9.66 -3.06
N GLU A 201 0.90 -8.78 -2.10
CA GLU A 201 0.87 -9.10 -0.67
C GLU A 201 -0.53 -9.52 -0.21
N MET A 202 -1.59 -9.18 -0.95
CA MET A 202 -2.98 -9.49 -0.62
C MET A 202 -3.32 -9.07 0.82
N GLU A 203 -2.86 -7.88 1.20
CA GLU A 203 -2.96 -7.33 2.54
C GLU A 203 -4.41 -7.00 2.88
N HIS A 204 -4.88 -7.54 3.99
CA HIS A 204 -6.11 -7.17 4.66
C HIS A 204 -5.74 -6.44 5.94
N VAL A 205 -6.49 -5.38 6.25
CA VAL A 205 -6.39 -4.72 7.54
C VAL A 205 -7.47 -5.27 8.44
N VAL A 206 -7.08 -5.80 9.60
CA VAL A 206 -7.99 -6.47 10.54
C VAL A 206 -7.90 -5.86 11.92
N ASP A 207 -8.92 -6.12 12.73
CA ASP A 207 -8.90 -5.94 14.17
C ASP A 207 -8.43 -7.25 14.83
N PRO A 208 -7.18 -7.31 15.36
CA PRO A 208 -6.63 -8.54 15.92
C PRO A 208 -7.40 -9.04 17.15
N LYS A 209 -8.14 -8.16 17.85
CA LYS A 209 -8.94 -8.53 19.03
C LYS A 209 -10.18 -9.33 18.66
N MET A 210 -10.57 -9.32 17.39
CA MET A 210 -11.73 -10.05 16.86
C MET A 210 -11.35 -11.34 16.11
N LEU A 211 -10.06 -11.66 16.02
CA LEU A 211 -9.60 -12.90 15.41
C LEU A 211 -9.92 -14.10 16.31
N VAL A 212 -10.25 -15.22 15.68
CA VAL A 212 -10.48 -16.50 16.37
C VAL A 212 -9.51 -17.56 15.85
N GLU A 213 -9.32 -18.62 16.63
CA GLU A 213 -8.41 -19.73 16.26
C GLU A 213 -6.97 -19.26 15.99
N LEU A 214 -6.54 -18.17 16.64
CA LEU A 214 -5.19 -17.64 16.52
C LEU A 214 -4.18 -18.68 17.02
N SER A 215 -3.20 -19.00 16.18
CA SER A 215 -2.13 -19.93 16.53
C SER A 215 -0.80 -19.55 15.89
N GLU A 216 0.28 -19.87 16.60
CA GLU A 216 1.65 -19.83 16.07
C GLU A 216 1.90 -21.12 15.28
N VAL A 217 2.26 -20.99 14.02
CA VAL A 217 2.50 -22.12 13.10
C VAL A 217 3.99 -22.45 13.02
N GLU A 218 4.83 -21.43 13.06
CA GLU A 218 6.28 -21.55 12.86
C GLU A 218 7.01 -20.39 13.53
N ARG A 219 8.25 -20.63 13.96
CA ARG A 219 9.11 -19.66 14.63
C ARG A 219 10.49 -19.67 14.00
N PHE A 220 11.03 -18.48 13.76
CA PHE A 220 12.30 -18.23 13.09
C PHE A 220 13.24 -17.47 14.03
N PRO A 221 14.48 -17.95 14.24
CA PRO A 221 15.43 -17.26 15.09
C PRO A 221 15.83 -15.88 14.52
N PRO A 222 16.39 -14.98 15.35
CA PRO A 222 16.83 -13.67 14.90
C PRO A 222 17.89 -13.80 13.81
N SER A 223 17.92 -12.86 12.87
CA SER A 223 18.98 -12.82 11.87
C SER A 223 20.28 -12.37 12.55
N THR A 224 21.34 -13.16 12.40
CA THR A 224 22.71 -12.83 12.82
C THR A 224 23.31 -11.71 11.99
#